data_AF-A0A522CKP5-F1
#
_entry.id   AF-A0A522CKP5-F1
#
_cell.length_a   1.000
_cell.length_b   1.000
_cell.length_c   1.000
_cell.angle_alpha   90.00
_cell.angle_beta   90.00
_cell.angle_gamma   90.00
#
_symmetry.space_group_name_H-M   'P 1'
#
loop_
_entity.id
_entity.type
_entity.pdbx_description
1 polymer ?
#
loop_
_entity_poly.entity_id
_entity_poly.type
_entity_poly.pdbx_seq_one_letter_code
_entity_poly.pdbx_strand_id
1 'polypeptide(L)'
;MKQRAKLNQATTPDVAWGASADLVSLCSSIFNENCCKELQEIHKHEILAKICEYVGPCPSNFAKAEEILEGIKYDIANYVIHHEYSRSHMVSTELLLWLDGRAHPNDVKKLDSFIKKYLGQCSE
;
A
#
# COMPACT_ATOMS: atom_id res chain seq x y z
N MET A 1 -51.97 16.49 -12.23
CA MET A 1 -52.19 15.30 -11.38
C MET A 1 -52.13 14.08 -12.28
N LYS A 2 -51.30 13.04 -12.13
CA LYS A 2 -50.49 12.53 -11.03
C LYS A 2 -49.28 11.79 -11.63
N GLN A 3 -48.20 11.77 -10.85
CA GLN A 3 -46.93 11.07 -11.07
C GLN A 3 -47.12 9.57 -11.32
N ARG A 4 -46.21 8.98 -12.10
CA ARG A 4 -45.93 7.54 -12.05
C ARG A 4 -44.46 7.36 -11.69
N ALA A 5 -44.22 6.81 -10.50
CA ALA A 5 -42.90 6.49 -9.98
C ALA A 5 -42.83 5.00 -9.65
N LYS A 6 -41.73 4.38 -10.10
CA LYS A 6 -41.04 3.16 -9.60
C LYS A 6 -41.82 1.82 -9.73
N LEU A 7 -41.23 0.65 -9.89
CA LEU A 7 -39.97 0.12 -9.34
C LEU A 7 -39.53 -1.17 -10.09
N ASN A 8 -38.22 -1.33 -10.23
CA ASN A 8 -37.34 -2.52 -10.34
C ASN A 8 -37.91 -3.90 -10.70
N GLN A 9 -37.17 -4.60 -11.57
CA GLN A 9 -36.60 -5.93 -11.29
C GLN A 9 -35.53 -6.27 -12.34
N ALA A 10 -34.27 -6.30 -11.93
CA ALA A 10 -33.22 -7.01 -12.65
C ALA A 10 -32.67 -8.07 -11.67
N THR A 11 -33.02 -9.30 -11.98
CA THR A 11 -32.66 -10.53 -11.27
C THR A 11 -31.31 -11.02 -11.79
N THR A 12 -30.34 -11.26 -10.91
CA THR A 12 -29.30 -12.27 -11.16
C THR A 12 -28.98 -12.98 -9.84
N PRO A 13 -29.15 -14.31 -9.77
CA PRO A 13 -28.84 -15.10 -8.59
C PRO A 13 -27.40 -15.64 -8.61
N ASP A 14 -26.87 -15.79 -7.40
CA ASP A 14 -25.89 -16.76 -6.92
C ASP A 14 -24.51 -16.85 -7.60
N VAL A 15 -23.54 -16.18 -6.95
CA VAL A 15 -22.21 -16.77 -6.76
C VAL A 15 -21.87 -16.69 -5.27
N ALA A 16 -21.78 -17.85 -4.64
CA ALA A 16 -21.32 -18.01 -3.27
C ALA A 16 -19.85 -17.61 -3.14
N TRP A 17 -19.57 -16.49 -2.46
CA TRP A 17 -18.26 -16.17 -1.91
C TRP A 17 -18.45 -15.74 -0.46
N GLY A 18 -18.05 -16.63 0.45
CA GLY A 18 -18.02 -16.35 1.88
C GLY A 18 -17.08 -15.20 2.19
N ALA A 19 -17.52 -14.36 3.14
CA ALA A 19 -16.70 -13.45 3.94
C ALA A 19 -15.83 -12.42 3.18
N SER A 20 -16.46 -11.54 2.40
CA SER A 20 -15.86 -10.25 2.01
C SER A 20 -16.36 -9.14 2.94
N ALA A 21 -16.08 -9.28 4.23
CA ALA A 21 -16.29 -8.23 5.22
C ALA A 21 -14.96 -8.06 5.95
N ASP A 22 -14.06 -7.27 5.34
CA ASP A 22 -12.92 -6.57 5.99
C ASP A 22 -11.91 -5.98 4.98
N LEU A 23 -12.29 -5.76 3.71
CA LEU A 23 -11.51 -4.87 2.85
C LEU A 23 -11.87 -3.42 3.21
N VAL A 24 -11.18 -2.85 4.20
CA VAL A 24 -11.26 -1.40 4.45
C VAL A 24 -10.60 -0.70 3.27
N SER A 25 -11.42 -0.25 2.33
CA SER A 25 -10.97 0.64 1.27
C SER A 25 -10.65 2.00 1.90
N LEU A 26 -9.37 2.25 2.18
CA LEU A 26 -8.89 3.60 2.49
C LEU A 26 -9.15 4.59 1.32
N CYS A 27 -9.52 4.06 0.14
CA CYS A 27 -9.86 4.78 -1.06
C CYS A 27 -11.37 4.99 -1.28
N SER A 28 -12.25 4.62 -0.35
CA SER A 28 -13.63 5.15 -0.33
C SER A 28 -13.61 6.60 0.17
N SER A 29 -12.80 7.40 -0.50
CA SER A 29 -12.52 8.77 -0.16
C SER A 29 -13.62 9.65 -0.73
N ILE A 30 -14.13 10.57 0.08
CA ILE A 30 -14.95 11.68 -0.42
C ILE A 30 -14.16 12.58 -1.38
N PHE A 31 -12.84 12.44 -1.39
CA PHE A 31 -11.93 13.19 -2.23
C PHE A 31 -11.79 12.54 -3.60
N ASN A 32 -11.80 13.38 -4.63
CA ASN A 32 -11.49 12.95 -5.98
C ASN A 32 -9.99 12.59 -6.09
N GLU A 33 -9.61 11.93 -7.20
CA GLU A 33 -8.23 11.50 -7.43
C GLU A 33 -7.22 12.66 -7.38
N ASN A 34 -7.60 13.85 -7.85
CA ASN A 34 -6.73 15.03 -7.83
C ASN A 34 -6.44 15.48 -6.40
N CYS A 35 -7.48 15.53 -5.56
CA CYS A 35 -7.34 15.83 -4.14
C CYS A 35 -6.49 14.79 -3.41
N CYS A 36 -6.61 13.50 -3.74
CA CYS A 36 -5.75 12.47 -3.18
C CYS A 36 -4.27 12.67 -3.57
N LYS A 37 -3.99 13.08 -4.81
CA LYS A 37 -2.62 13.41 -5.26
C LYS A 37 -2.07 14.64 -4.52
N GLU A 38 -2.87 15.68 -4.38
CA GLU A 38 -2.48 16.87 -3.62
C GLU A 38 -2.16 16.53 -2.17
N LEU A 39 -3.02 15.75 -1.51
CA LEU A 39 -2.78 15.30 -0.13
C LEU A 39 -1.51 14.44 -0.01
N GLN A 40 -1.24 13.58 -0.99
CA GLN A 40 -0.02 12.77 -1.03
C GLN A 40 1.23 13.66 -1.10
N GLU A 41 1.23 14.68 -1.97
CA GLU A 41 2.35 15.61 -2.11
C GLU A 41 2.53 16.48 -0.85
N ILE A 42 1.44 16.92 -0.21
CA ILE A 42 1.48 17.66 1.06
C ILE A 42 2.15 16.80 2.14
N HIS A 43 1.70 15.58 2.35
CA HIS A 43 2.29 14.70 3.37
C HIS A 43 3.75 14.37 3.05
N LYS A 44 4.09 14.13 1.78
CA LYS A 44 5.49 13.95 1.36
C LYS A 44 6.33 15.18 1.74
N HIS A 45 5.83 16.39 1.46
CA HIS A 45 6.54 17.62 1.78
C HIS A 45 6.76 17.80 3.29
N GLU A 46 5.76 17.51 4.13
CA GLU A 46 5.88 17.59 5.58
C GLU A 46 6.95 16.64 6.13
N ILE A 47 6.99 15.40 5.61
CA ILE A 47 8.02 14.42 5.99
C ILE A 47 9.41 14.92 5.58
N LEU A 48 9.56 15.43 4.36
CA LEU A 48 10.83 15.98 3.88
C LEU A 48 11.30 17.17 4.72
N ALA A 49 10.40 18.09 5.05
CA ALA A 49 10.69 19.22 5.94
C ALA A 49 11.19 18.71 7.30
N LYS A 50 10.55 17.68 7.86
CA LYS A 50 10.97 17.07 9.12
C LYS A 50 12.34 16.42 9.04
N ILE A 51 12.65 15.70 7.95
CA ILE A 51 13.99 15.14 7.73
C ILE A 51 15.03 16.26 7.62
N CYS A 52 14.74 17.33 6.89
CA CYS A 52 15.60 18.50 6.77
C CYS A 52 15.90 19.17 8.13
N GLU A 53 14.93 19.24 9.04
CA GLU A 53 15.14 19.73 10.41
C GLU A 53 16.24 18.94 11.16
N TYR A 54 16.31 17.61 10.95
CA TYR A 54 17.32 16.76 11.58
C TYR A 54 18.67 16.77 10.85
N VAL A 55 18.68 16.92 9.52
CA VAL A 55 19.92 16.93 8.72
C VAL A 55 20.63 18.29 8.83
N GLY A 56 19.89 19.37 9.07
CA GLY A 56 20.41 20.73 9.31
C GLY A 56 20.09 21.73 8.20
N PRO A 57 20.42 23.01 8.39
CA PRO A 57 20.03 24.09 7.48
C PRO A 57 20.99 24.19 6.28
N CYS A 58 20.73 23.42 5.22
CA CYS A 58 21.39 23.60 3.93
C CYS A 58 20.40 23.36 2.79
N PRO A 59 20.32 24.23 1.76
CA PRO A 59 19.42 24.03 0.62
C PRO A 59 19.63 22.69 -0.12
N SER A 60 20.86 22.16 -0.14
CA SER A 60 21.15 20.85 -0.73
C SER A 60 20.60 19.68 0.09
N ASN A 61 20.17 19.91 1.33
CA ASN A 61 19.62 18.86 2.18
C ASN A 61 18.22 18.42 1.73
N PHE A 62 17.51 19.18 0.90
CA PHE A 62 16.22 18.73 0.35
C PHE A 62 16.38 17.50 -0.55
N ALA A 63 17.37 17.51 -1.44
CA ALA A 63 17.68 16.35 -2.28
C ALA A 63 18.09 15.15 -1.41
N LYS A 64 18.90 15.40 -0.38
CA LYS A 64 19.32 14.36 0.56
C LYS A 64 18.16 13.82 1.42
N ALA A 65 17.22 14.66 1.81
CA ALA A 65 16.03 14.25 2.54
C ALA A 65 15.13 13.36 1.67
N GLU A 66 15.05 13.65 0.37
CA GLU A 66 14.34 12.81 -0.58
C GLU A 66 15.02 11.46 -0.77
N GLU A 67 16.34 11.41 -0.89
CA GLU A 67 17.11 10.15 -0.91
C GLU A 67 16.89 9.32 0.37
N ILE A 68 16.91 9.97 1.54
CA ILE A 68 16.66 9.31 2.83
C ILE A 68 15.24 8.73 2.84
N LEU A 69 14.23 9.53 2.50
CA LEU A 69 12.84 9.09 2.48
C LEU A 69 12.64 7.90 1.52
N GLU A 70 13.18 7.99 0.31
CA GLU A 70 13.05 6.92 -0.68
C GLU A 70 13.72 5.62 -0.21
N GLY A 71 14.84 5.73 0.50
CA GLY A 71 15.57 4.60 1.05
C GLY A 71 14.86 3.88 2.20
N ILE A 72 14.00 4.57 2.96
CA ILE A 72 13.41 4.03 4.20
C ILE A 72 11.88 3.89 4.18
N LYS A 73 11.17 4.47 3.21
CA LYS A 73 9.70 4.55 3.25
C LYS A 73 9.01 3.18 3.35
N TYR A 74 9.57 2.15 2.69
CA TYR A 74 9.02 0.80 2.73
C TYR A 74 9.35 0.11 4.06
N ASP A 75 10.52 0.36 4.62
CA ASP A 75 10.90 -0.17 5.94
C ASP A 75 10.03 0.43 7.04
N ILE A 76 9.76 1.74 6.98
CA ILE A 76 8.82 2.41 7.89
C ILE A 76 7.43 1.82 7.74
N ALA A 77 6.91 1.67 6.51
CA ALA A 77 5.60 1.09 6.26
C ALA A 77 5.53 -0.34 6.82
N ASN A 78 6.59 -1.13 6.63
CA ASN A 78 6.66 -2.49 7.13
C ASN A 78 6.65 -2.54 8.66
N TYR A 79 7.44 -1.67 9.31
CA TYR A 79 7.47 -1.52 10.76
C TYR A 79 6.09 -1.15 11.31
N VAL A 80 5.46 -0.10 10.75
CA VAL A 80 4.15 0.36 11.20
C VAL A 80 3.12 -0.75 11.09
N ILE A 81 3.05 -1.45 9.95
CA ILE A 81 2.04 -2.49 9.74
C ILE A 81 2.26 -3.72 10.64
N HIS A 82 3.52 -4.14 10.84
CA HIS A 82 3.82 -5.32 11.65
C HIS A 82 3.81 -5.07 13.16
N HIS A 83 4.14 -3.86 13.60
CA HIS A 83 4.45 -3.59 15.00
C HIS A 83 3.56 -2.53 15.64
N GLU A 84 3.08 -1.54 14.89
CA GLU A 84 2.26 -0.44 15.43
C GLU A 84 0.76 -0.59 15.09
N TYR A 85 0.44 -1.17 13.93
CA TYR A 85 -0.93 -1.43 13.52
C TYR A 85 -1.48 -2.61 14.32
N SER A 86 -2.55 -2.36 15.07
CA SER A 86 -3.08 -3.27 16.09
C SER A 86 -3.24 -4.70 15.58
N ARG A 87 -2.62 -5.67 16.29
CA ARG A 87 -2.69 -7.13 16.00
C ARG A 87 -4.11 -7.69 15.89
N SER A 88 -5.11 -6.93 16.33
CA SER A 88 -6.53 -7.27 16.27
C SER A 88 -7.15 -7.10 14.88
N HIS A 89 -6.50 -6.37 13.97
CA HIS A 89 -7.00 -6.17 12.61
C HIS A 89 -6.24 -7.09 11.66
N MET A 90 -6.95 -7.88 10.86
CA MET A 90 -6.33 -8.74 9.87
C MET A 90 -5.74 -7.87 8.76
N VAL A 91 -4.43 -7.92 8.58
CA VAL A 91 -3.77 -7.29 7.45
C VAL A 91 -3.79 -8.25 6.27
N SER A 92 -4.08 -7.73 5.07
CA SER A 92 -4.04 -8.54 3.85
C SER A 92 -2.64 -9.13 3.63
N THR A 93 -2.56 -10.45 3.48
CA THR A 93 -1.31 -11.16 3.15
C THR A 93 -0.69 -10.64 1.85
N GLU A 94 -1.51 -10.21 0.88
CA GLU A 94 -1.03 -9.63 -0.37
C GLU A 94 -0.29 -8.30 -0.14
N LEU A 95 -0.81 -7.46 0.77
CA LEU A 95 -0.16 -6.20 1.15
C LEU A 95 1.17 -6.46 1.86
N LEU A 96 1.22 -7.43 2.76
CA LEU A 96 2.45 -7.80 3.47
C LEU A 96 3.52 -8.30 2.51
N LEU A 97 3.18 -9.21 1.60
CA LEU A 97 4.09 -9.71 0.58
C LEU A 97 4.57 -8.60 -0.37
N TRP A 98 3.67 -7.69 -0.75
CA TRP A 98 4.04 -6.54 -1.58
C TRP A 98 5.03 -5.62 -0.86
N LEU A 99 4.81 -5.33 0.43
CA LEU A 99 5.71 -4.50 1.24
C LEU A 99 7.08 -5.14 1.43
N ASP A 100 7.13 -6.42 1.78
CA ASP A 100 8.39 -7.16 1.94
C ASP A 100 9.20 -7.16 0.64
N GLY A 101 8.54 -7.31 -0.51
CA GLY A 101 9.20 -7.25 -1.80
C GLY A 101 9.73 -5.87 -2.20
N ARG A 102 9.13 -4.80 -1.66
CA ARG A 102 9.60 -3.42 -1.86
C ARG A 102 10.74 -3.04 -0.90
N ALA A 103 10.69 -3.51 0.34
CA ALA A 103 11.73 -3.29 1.35
C ALA A 103 13.00 -4.12 1.04
N HIS A 104 12.83 -5.37 0.60
CA HIS A 104 13.94 -6.32 0.40
C HIS A 104 13.98 -6.89 -1.03
N PRO A 105 14.13 -6.06 -2.08
CA PRO A 105 14.05 -6.51 -3.47
C PRO A 105 15.16 -7.52 -3.84
N ASN A 106 16.30 -7.48 -3.16
CA ASN A 106 17.40 -8.43 -3.38
C ASN A 106 17.09 -9.82 -2.82
N ASP A 107 16.34 -9.91 -1.72
CA ASP A 107 16.02 -11.19 -1.10
C ASP A 107 14.91 -11.91 -1.87
N VAL A 108 13.98 -11.17 -2.46
CA VAL A 108 13.00 -11.71 -3.42
C VAL A 108 13.69 -12.34 -4.63
N LYS A 109 14.73 -11.68 -5.18
CA LYS A 109 15.51 -12.23 -6.30
C LYS A 109 16.26 -13.50 -5.92
N LYS A 110 16.83 -13.55 -4.71
CA LYS A 110 17.49 -14.77 -4.19
C LYS A 110 16.49 -15.91 -4.03
N LEU A 111 15.30 -15.62 -3.49
CA LEU A 111 14.23 -16.61 -3.33
C LEU A 111 13.74 -17.13 -4.68
N ASP A 112 13.47 -16.25 -5.64
CA ASP A 112 13.08 -16.63 -7.00
C ASP A 112 14.16 -17.50 -7.68
N SER A 113 15.43 -17.11 -7.54
CA SER A 113 16.55 -17.92 -8.03
C SER A 113 16.62 -19.29 -7.36
N PHE A 114 16.41 -19.36 -6.04
CA PHE A 114 16.37 -20.61 -5.29
C PHE A 114 15.21 -21.51 -5.76
N ILE A 115 14.00 -20.97 -5.88
CA ILE A 115 12.81 -21.70 -6.32
C ILE A 115 13.00 -22.23 -7.74
N LYS A 116 13.50 -21.41 -8.67
CA LYS A 116 13.79 -21.84 -10.05
C LYS A 116 14.83 -22.96 -10.09
N LYS A 117 15.86 -22.89 -9.24
CA LYS A 117 16.88 -23.93 -9.14
C LYS A 117 16.31 -25.23 -8.57
N TYR A 118 15.41 -25.14 -7.59
CA TYR A 118 14.87 -26.31 -6.90
C TYR A 118 13.73 -26.98 -7.67
N LEU A 119 12.81 -26.20 -8.25
CA LEU A 119 11.67 -26.69 -9.03
C LEU A 119 12.04 -26.98 -10.49
N GLY A 120 13.00 -26.24 -11.06
CA GLY A 120 13.54 -26.52 -12.40
C GLY A 120 14.36 -27.81 -12.48
N GLN A 121 14.75 -28.38 -11.34
CA GLN A 121 15.40 -29.69 -11.23
C GLN A 121 14.42 -30.88 -11.11
N CYS A 122 13.10 -30.64 -11.07
CA CYS A 122 12.09 -31.72 -11.08
C CYS A 122 11.49 -31.99 -12.47
N SER A 123 12.15 -31.57 -13.55
CA SER A 123 11.72 -31.81 -14.94
C SER A 123 12.70 -32.72 -15.68
N GLU A 124 12.87 -33.96 -15.20
CA GLU A 124 13.43 -35.09 -15.96
C GLU A 124 12.61 -36.35 -15.68
#